data_AF-A0A7S2A290-F1
#
_entry.id   AF-A0A7S2A290-F1
#
_cell.length_a   1.000
_cell.length_b   1.000
_cell.length_c   1.000
_cell.angle_alpha   90.00
_cell.angle_beta   90.00
_cell.angle_gamma   90.00
#
_symmetry.space_group_name_H-M   'P 1'
#
loop_
_entity.id
_entity.type
_entity.pdbx_description
1 polymer ?
#
loop_
_entity_poly.entity_id
_entity_poly.type
_entity_poly.pdbx_seq_one_letter_code
_entity_poly.pdbx_strand_id
1 'polypeptide(L)'
;ADAASLDLINSIIVDSEESSMLVIESYRENEVGHNDHPFSAHLRGLRMTGIPLEEIKIDNMTKIDINKMLFAVIGMSELAETELLADIIYRKTGGNALLVNQFVKYLW
;
A
#
# COMPACT_ATOMS: atom_id res chain seq x y z
N ALA A 1 14.41 -3.14 -2.62
CA ALA A 1 15.73 -2.76 -2.11
C ALA A 1 16.65 -3.96 -2.24
N ASP A 2 17.93 -3.75 -2.55
CA ASP A 2 18.92 -4.83 -2.46
C ASP A 2 19.33 -5.06 -1.00
N ALA A 3 20.12 -6.10 -0.75
CA ALA A 3 20.57 -6.44 0.60
C ALA A 3 21.39 -5.30 1.24
N ALA A 4 22.29 -4.68 0.47
CA ALA A 4 23.15 -3.59 0.97
C ALA A 4 22.33 -2.38 1.46
N SER A 5 21.26 -2.01 0.75
CA SER A 5 20.36 -0.93 1.18
C SER A 5 19.61 -1.30 2.47
N LEU A 6 19.19 -2.56 2.62
CA LEU A 6 18.47 -3.03 3.82
C LEU A 6 19.39 -3.12 5.04
N ASP A 7 20.65 -3.49 4.84
CA ASP A 7 21.66 -3.48 5.90
C ASP A 7 21.93 -2.05 6.39
N LEU A 8 22.01 -1.08 5.48
CA LEU A 8 22.13 0.34 5.84
C LEU A 8 20.93 0.82 6.66
N ILE A 9 19.70 0.50 6.22
CA ILE A 9 18.47 0.85 6.93
C ILE A 9 18.48 0.24 8.34
N ASN A 10 18.86 -1.04 8.46
CA ASN A 10 19.01 -1.71 9.76
C ASN A 10 20.00 -0.99 10.67
N SER A 11 21.17 -0.61 10.16
CA SER A 11 22.16 0.12 10.96
C SER A 11 21.61 1.46 11.46
N ILE A 12 20.90 2.21 10.61
CA ILE A 12 20.30 3.49 10.99
C ILE A 12 19.22 3.30 12.07
N ILE A 13 18.37 2.27 11.93
CA ILE A 13 17.27 1.99 12.86
C ILE A 13 17.79 1.53 14.23
N VAL A 14 18.86 0.74 14.27
CA VAL A 14 19.41 0.18 15.53
C VAL A 14 20.26 1.20 16.29
N ASP A 15 21.01 2.05 15.58
CA ASP A 15 21.95 3.01 16.17
C ASP A 15 21.29 4.36 16.54
N SER A 16 19.96 4.45 16.44
CA SER A 16 19.21 5.68 16.74
C SER A 16 18.99 5.86 18.24
N GLU A 17 20.06 6.03 19.03
CA GLU A 17 19.92 6.25 20.48
C GLU A 17 19.21 7.58 20.83
N GLU A 18 19.18 8.57 19.92
CA GLU A 18 18.71 9.95 20.23
C GLU A 18 17.86 10.61 19.13
N SER A 19 17.42 9.90 18.08
CA SER A 19 16.61 10.49 17.00
C SER A 19 15.22 9.86 16.91
N SER A 20 14.16 10.66 17.07
CA SER A 20 12.78 10.28 16.73
C SER A 20 12.66 10.02 15.22
N MET A 21 12.88 8.78 14.79
CA MET A 21 12.81 8.35 13.39
C MET A 21 11.61 7.42 13.17
N LEU A 22 10.86 7.68 12.11
CA LEU A 22 9.83 6.78 11.60
C LEU A 22 10.27 6.28 10.23
N VAL A 23 10.43 4.97 10.09
CA VAL A 23 10.72 4.33 8.81
C VAL A 23 9.44 3.68 8.30
N ILE A 24 9.05 4.04 7.07
CA ILE A 24 7.91 3.44 6.38
C ILE A 24 8.44 2.64 5.21
N GLU A 25 8.26 1.34 5.28
CA GLU A 25 8.63 0.41 4.22
C GLU A 25 7.37 -0.13 3.56
N SER A 26 7.37 -0.21 2.22
CA SER A 26 6.27 -0.80 1.46
C SER A 26 6.82 -1.88 0.54
N TYR A 27 6.08 -2.98 0.46
CA TYR A 27 6.47 -4.13 -0.35
C TYR A 27 5.23 -4.84 -0.89
N ARG A 28 5.43 -5.63 -1.95
CA ARG A 28 4.36 -6.43 -2.55
C ARG A 28 4.41 -7.84 -1.97
N GLU A 29 3.35 -8.25 -1.26
CA GLU A 29 3.25 -9.56 -0.62
C GLU A 29 3.54 -10.72 -1.59
N ASN A 30 3.08 -10.61 -2.83
CA ASN A 30 3.27 -11.63 -3.87
C ASN A 30 4.72 -11.73 -4.41
N GLU A 31 5.58 -10.73 -4.18
CA GLU A 31 6.99 -10.74 -4.59
C GLU A 31 7.91 -11.15 -3.42
N VAL A 32 7.51 -10.82 -2.19
CA VAL A 32 8.31 -11.01 -0.98
C VAL A 32 7.93 -12.28 -0.20
N GLY A 33 6.76 -12.87 -0.44
CA GLY A 33 6.25 -14.04 0.28
C GLY A 33 7.10 -15.33 0.21
N HIS A 34 8.18 -15.34 -0.59
CA HIS A 34 9.17 -16.41 -0.56
C HIS A 34 10.20 -16.15 0.55
N ASN A 35 10.49 -17.18 1.36
CA ASN A 35 11.37 -17.07 2.55
C ASN A 35 12.78 -16.56 2.24
N ASP A 36 13.22 -16.68 0.99
CA ASP A 36 14.55 -16.30 0.49
C ASP A 36 14.64 -14.84 0.03
N HIS A 37 13.54 -14.08 0.04
CA HIS A 37 13.60 -12.67 -0.35
C HIS A 37 14.37 -11.86 0.71
N PRO A 38 15.35 -10.99 0.32
CA PRO A 38 16.15 -10.21 1.29
C PRO A 38 15.31 -9.38 2.27
N PHE A 39 14.19 -8.83 1.79
CA PHE A 39 13.25 -8.09 2.64
C PHE A 39 12.58 -8.96 3.71
N SER A 40 12.30 -10.24 3.41
CA SER A 40 11.74 -11.18 4.39
C SER A 40 12.75 -11.47 5.51
N ALA A 41 14.04 -11.53 5.19
CA ALA A 41 15.10 -11.65 6.20
C ALA A 41 15.23 -10.37 7.03
N HIS A 42 15.15 -9.20 6.39
CA HIS A 42 15.15 -7.90 7.06
C HIS A 42 13.99 -7.78 8.08
N LEU A 43 12.74 -8.08 7.68
CA LEU A 43 11.59 -8.08 8.60
C LEU A 43 11.77 -9.03 9.80
N ARG A 44 12.30 -10.24 9.56
CA ARG A 44 12.63 -11.18 10.66
C ARG A 44 13.67 -10.59 11.60
N GLY A 45 14.70 -9.93 11.05
CA GLY A 45 15.72 -9.21 11.81
C GLY A 45 15.10 -8.14 12.71
N LEU A 46 14.32 -7.23 12.13
CA LEU A 46 13.65 -6.15 12.87
C LEU A 46 12.78 -6.68 14.00
N ARG A 47 11.99 -7.73 13.77
CA ARG A 47 11.16 -8.37 14.81
C ARG A 47 11.95 -8.89 16.02
N MET A 48 13.26 -9.14 15.88
CA MET A 48 14.14 -9.56 16.98
C MET A 48 14.82 -8.40 17.71
N THR A 49 14.81 -7.18 17.16
CA THR A 49 15.50 -6.01 17.76
C THR A 49 14.74 -5.38 18.94
N GLY A 50 13.46 -5.73 19.12
CA GLY A 50 12.60 -5.12 20.13
C GLY A 50 12.07 -3.72 19.76
N ILE A 51 12.43 -3.22 18.56
CA ILE A 51 11.95 -1.94 18.04
C ILE A 51 10.46 -2.08 17.64
N PRO A 52 9.60 -1.09 17.94
CA PRO A 52 8.20 -1.11 17.53
C PRO A 52 8.07 -1.27 16.01
N LEU A 53 7.40 -2.34 15.58
CA LEU A 53 7.12 -2.62 14.18
C LEU A 53 5.61 -2.78 14.01
N GLU A 54 5.02 -1.93 13.17
CA GLU A 54 3.62 -2.04 12.76
C GLU A 54 3.52 -2.46 11.29
N GLU A 55 2.69 -3.45 11.00
CA GLU A 55 2.41 -3.91 9.65
C GLU A 55 0.98 -3.53 9.25
N ILE A 56 0.86 -2.73 8.20
CA ILE A 56 -0.43 -2.32 7.63
C ILE A 56 -0.60 -3.04 6.28
N LYS A 57 -1.55 -3.96 6.23
CA LYS A 57 -1.94 -4.60 4.97
C LYS A 57 -2.86 -3.67 4.19
N ILE A 58 -2.47 -3.33 2.97
CA ILE A 58 -3.29 -2.54 2.04
C ILE A 58 -3.93 -3.48 1.03
N ASP A 59 -5.23 -3.70 1.17
CA ASP A 59 -6.02 -4.49 0.22
C ASP A 59 -6.48 -3.64 -0.98
N ASN A 60 -7.05 -4.32 -1.98
CA ASN A 60 -7.70 -3.65 -3.11
C ASN A 60 -8.85 -2.75 -2.63
N MET A 61 -9.12 -1.69 -3.39
CA MET A 61 -10.23 -0.78 -3.13
C MET A 61 -11.56 -1.52 -3.16
N THR A 62 -12.41 -1.31 -2.17
CA THR A 62 -13.79 -1.82 -2.22
C THR A 62 -14.61 -1.00 -3.21
N LYS A 63 -15.78 -1.53 -3.60
CA LYS A 63 -16.76 -0.75 -4.39
C LYS A 63 -17.13 0.58 -3.71
N ILE A 64 -17.21 0.58 -2.38
CA ILE A 64 -17.54 1.79 -1.59
C ILE A 64 -16.41 2.81 -1.70
N ASP A 65 -15.15 2.37 -1.63
CA ASP A 65 -13.99 3.26 -1.75
C ASP A 65 -13.92 3.89 -3.14
N ILE A 66 -14.17 3.10 -4.18
CA ILE A 66 -14.26 3.59 -5.56
C ILE A 66 -15.41 4.60 -5.68
N ASN A 67 -16.58 4.32 -5.11
CA ASN A 67 -17.72 5.22 -5.18
C ASN A 67 -17.41 6.57 -4.52
N LYS A 68 -16.83 6.55 -3.31
CA LYS A 68 -16.39 7.76 -2.61
C LYS A 68 -15.34 8.54 -3.39
N MET A 69 -14.38 7.84 -3.99
CA MET A 69 -13.36 8.46 -4.85
C MET A 69 -14.01 9.14 -6.06
N LEU A 70 -14.90 8.46 -6.78
CA LEU A 70 -15.59 9.02 -7.94
C LEU A 70 -16.45 10.23 -7.55
N PHE A 71 -17.22 10.13 -6.47
CA PHE A 71 -18.01 11.25 -5.95
C PHE A 71 -17.13 12.48 -5.70
N ALA A 72 -16.00 12.30 -5.03
CA ALA A 72 -15.06 13.39 -4.73
C ALA A 72 -14.40 13.98 -5.98
N VAL A 73 -14.10 13.15 -6.98
CA VAL A 73 -13.37 13.58 -8.19
C VAL A 73 -14.29 14.19 -9.24
N ILE A 74 -15.49 13.65 -9.41
CA ILE A 74 -16.47 14.09 -10.41
C ILE A 74 -17.27 15.30 -9.88
N GLY A 75 -17.40 15.46 -8.57
CA GLY A 75 -18.10 16.60 -7.96
C GLY A 75 -19.62 16.49 -8.06
N MET A 76 -20.14 15.28 -7.88
CA MET A 76 -21.59 15.02 -7.84
C MET A 76 -22.23 15.57 -6.55
N SER A 77 -23.55 15.74 -6.55
CA SER A 77 -24.28 16.30 -5.39
C SER A 77 -24.64 15.21 -4.38
N GLU A 78 -24.87 13.98 -4.85
CA GLU A 78 -25.21 12.82 -4.03
C GLU A 78 -24.31 11.63 -4.35
N LEU A 79 -23.95 10.85 -3.31
CA LEU A 79 -23.09 9.66 -3.45
C LEU A 79 -23.73 8.56 -4.32
N ALA A 80 -25.06 8.55 -4.40
CA ALA A 80 -25.82 7.61 -5.22
C ALA A 80 -25.59 7.81 -6.73
N GLU A 81 -25.26 9.04 -7.15
CA GLU A 81 -25.06 9.38 -8.57
C GLU A 81 -23.86 8.65 -9.18
N THR A 82 -22.85 8.31 -8.37
CA THR A 82 -21.63 7.62 -8.81
C THR A 82 -21.65 6.11 -8.58
N GLU A 83 -22.71 5.55 -7.96
CA GLU A 83 -22.76 4.14 -7.56
C GLU A 83 -22.69 3.18 -8.76
N LEU A 84 -23.44 3.46 -9.83
CA LEU A 84 -23.46 2.61 -11.01
C LEU A 84 -22.09 2.57 -11.69
N LEU A 85 -21.42 3.72 -11.78
CA LEU A 85 -20.08 3.82 -12.34
C LEU A 85 -19.05 3.09 -11.46
N ALA A 86 -19.15 3.25 -10.14
CA ALA A 86 -18.31 2.53 -9.18
C ALA A 86 -18.44 1.01 -9.33
N ASP A 87 -19.66 0.51 -9.52
CA ASP A 87 -19.94 -0.91 -9.74
C ASP A 87 -19.33 -1.43 -11.04
N ILE A 88 -19.44 -0.66 -12.14
CA ILE A 88 -18.81 -1.00 -13.42
C ILE A 88 -17.29 -1.06 -13.28
N ILE A 89 -16.69 -0.04 -12.68
CA ILE A 89 -15.25 0.05 -12.49
C ILE A 89 -14.77 -1.11 -11.63
N TYR A 90 -15.40 -1.35 -10.47
CA TYR A 90 -15.03 -2.46 -9.58
C TYR A 90 -15.08 -3.81 -10.29
N ARG A 91 -16.14 -4.10 -11.06
CA ARG A 91 -16.23 -5.36 -11.83
C ARG A 91 -15.12 -5.52 -12.85
N LYS A 92 -14.61 -4.43 -13.42
CA LYS A 92 -13.56 -4.45 -14.45
C LYS A 92 -12.15 -4.49 -13.88
N THR A 93 -11.95 -3.93 -12.70
CA THR A 93 -10.61 -3.74 -12.11
C THR A 93 -10.34 -4.64 -10.91
N GLY A 94 -11.38 -5.28 -10.36
CA GLY A 94 -11.29 -6.03 -9.11
C GLY A 94 -10.87 -5.17 -7.92
N GLY A 95 -11.06 -3.85 -7.99
CA GLY A 95 -10.61 -2.92 -6.96
C GLY A 95 -9.12 -2.59 -7.00
N ASN A 96 -8.35 -3.10 -7.95
CA ASN A 96 -6.93 -2.78 -8.05
C ASN A 96 -6.75 -1.27 -8.32
N ALA A 97 -6.12 -0.54 -7.39
CA ALA A 97 -6.06 0.92 -7.43
C ALA A 97 -5.39 1.47 -8.71
N LEU A 98 -4.39 0.78 -9.25
CA LEU A 98 -3.76 1.16 -10.52
C LEU A 98 -4.77 1.05 -11.68
N LEU A 99 -5.46 -0.08 -11.79
CA LEU A 99 -6.46 -0.32 -12.83
C LEU A 99 -7.67 0.60 -12.68
N VAL A 100 -8.12 0.87 -11.45
CA VAL A 100 -9.16 1.88 -11.16
C VAL A 100 -8.73 3.24 -11.72
N ASN A 101 -7.53 3.72 -11.36
CA ASN A 101 -7.02 5.00 -11.82
C ASN A 101 -6.88 5.05 -13.36
N GLN A 102 -6.39 3.98 -13.99
CA GLN A 102 -6.29 3.89 -15.45
C GLN A 102 -7.65 3.91 -16.13
N PHE A 103 -8.63 3.15 -15.61
CA PHE A 103 -9.99 3.14 -16.15
C PHE A 103 -10.61 4.53 -16.06
N VAL A 104 -10.44 5.18 -14.91
CA VAL A 104 -10.94 6.52 -14.65
C VAL A 104 -10.33 7.55 -15.61
N LYS A 105 -9.00 7.55 -15.79
CA LYS A 105 -8.29 8.40 -16.77
C LYS A 105 -8.61 8.09 -18.24
N TYR A 106 -9.23 6.95 -18.52
CA TYR A 106 -9.69 6.64 -19.87
C TYR A 106 -11.06 7.27 -20.15
N LEU A 107 -11.88 7.46 -19.12
CA LEU A 107 -13.19 8.09 -19.26
C LEU A 107 -13.11 9.61 -19.41
N TRP A 108 -12.04 10.24 -18.93
CA TRP A 108 -11.81 11.68 -19.04
C TRP A 108 -10.32 12.02 -19.13
#